data_AF-A0A348AE93-F1
#
_entry.id   AF-A0A348AE93-F1
#
_cell.length_a   1.000
_cell.length_b   1.000
_cell.length_c   1.000
_cell.angle_alpha   90.00
_cell.angle_beta   90.00
_cell.angle_gamma   90.00
#
_symmetry.space_group_name_H-M   'P 1'
#
loop_
_entity.id
_entity.type
_entity.pdbx_description
1 polymer ?
#
loop_
_entity_poly.entity_id
_entity_poly.type
_entity_poly.pdbx_seq_one_letter_code
_entity_poly.pdbx_strand_id
1 'polypeptide(L)'
;MVVKTISSNSKAMGEGFTDKTAVQAVYDGIISRTGWNELAAVKNNKVLLLAQNIGTTPEGSIIGMLYMAKTMYPDKFADIDPYEVYKQMEKEFFNIDPKGIIVFP
;
A
#
# COMPACT_ATOMS: atom_id res chain seq x y z
N MET A 1 -11.39 -7.46 3.71
CA MET A 1 -10.13 -6.69 3.61
C MET A 1 -10.38 -5.32 4.20
N VAL A 2 -9.37 -4.70 4.80
CA VAL A 2 -9.39 -3.30 5.24
C VAL A 2 -8.27 -2.58 4.50
N VAL A 3 -8.56 -1.39 3.99
CA VAL A 3 -7.57 -0.52 3.34
C VAL A 3 -7.54 0.79 4.10
N LYS A 4 -6.34 1.25 4.46
CA LYS A 4 -6.13 2.48 5.21
C LYS A 4 -5.16 3.37 4.46
N THR A 5 -5.58 4.59 4.16
CA THR A 5 -4.66 5.61 3.64
C THR A 5 -3.84 6.19 4.78
N ILE A 6 -2.53 6.35 4.54
CA ILE A 6 -1.58 6.94 5.47
C ILE A 6 -1.18 8.31 4.94
N SER A 7 -1.43 9.34 5.75
CA SER A 7 -1.07 10.71 5.41
C SER A 7 0.45 10.86 5.27
N SER A 8 0.88 11.65 4.29
CA SER A 8 2.28 12.06 4.13
C SER A 8 2.86 12.74 5.38
N ASN A 9 2.02 13.35 6.22
CA ASN A 9 2.43 13.96 7.49
C ASN A 9 2.96 12.94 8.51
N SER A 10 2.61 11.66 8.39
CA SER A 10 3.12 10.59 9.27
C SER A 10 4.61 10.31 9.07
N LYS A 11 5.17 10.67 7.90
CA LYS A 11 6.55 10.36 7.49
C LYS A 11 6.93 8.88 7.67
N ALA A 12 5.94 7.98 7.58
CA ALA A 12 6.15 6.56 7.78
C ALA A 12 6.32 5.79 6.46
N MET A 13 5.68 6.27 5.39
CA MET A 13 5.67 5.64 4.07
C MET A 13 5.45 6.69 2.97
N GLY A 14 5.68 6.29 1.72
CA GLY A 14 5.63 7.13 0.52
C GLY A 14 6.96 7.13 -0.24
N GLU A 15 7.04 7.96 -1.28
CA GLU A 15 8.26 8.15 -2.06
C GLU A 15 9.42 8.64 -1.19
N GLY A 16 10.61 8.08 -1.42
CA GLY A 16 11.82 8.36 -0.65
C GLY A 16 11.94 7.62 0.69
N PHE A 17 10.88 6.94 1.16
CA PHE A 17 10.92 6.13 2.38
C PHE A 17 11.23 4.67 2.03
N THR A 18 12.39 4.17 2.43
CA THR A 18 12.81 2.78 2.16
C THR A 18 12.92 1.91 3.42
N ASP A 19 13.00 2.52 4.60
CA ASP A 19 13.01 1.81 5.87
C ASP A 19 11.57 1.45 6.29
N LYS A 20 11.32 0.15 6.48
CA LYS A 20 10.01 -0.36 6.86
C LYS A 20 9.69 -0.18 8.35
N THR A 21 10.66 0.19 9.19
CA THR A 21 10.49 0.29 10.65
C THR A 21 9.33 1.24 11.03
N ALA A 22 9.28 2.42 10.40
CA ALA A 22 8.25 3.42 10.71
C ALA A 22 6.83 2.97 10.27
N VAL A 23 6.69 2.45 9.04
CA VAL A 23 5.39 1.96 8.55
C VAL A 23 4.93 0.69 9.28
N GLN A 24 5.86 -0.18 9.69
CA GLN A 24 5.54 -1.35 10.52
C GLN A 24 4.94 -0.91 11.86
N ALA A 25 5.53 0.07 12.54
CA ALA A 25 4.98 0.60 13.78
C ALA A 25 3.58 1.20 13.58
N VAL A 26 3.33 1.87 12.44
CA VAL A 26 1.99 2.36 12.08
C VAL A 26 1.00 1.21 11.86
N TYR A 27 1.42 0.17 11.13
CA TYR A 27 0.60 -1.03 10.89
C TYR A 27 0.24 -1.73 12.20
N ASP A 28 1.22 -1.97 13.06
CA ASP A 28 1.05 -2.62 14.36
C ASP A 28 0.10 -1.81 15.25
N GLY A 29 0.25 -0.48 15.26
CA GLY A 29 -0.66 0.44 15.95
C GLY A 29 -2.09 0.46 15.38
N ILE A 30 -2.29 0.08 14.11
CA ILE A 30 -3.63 -0.05 13.51
C ILE A 30 -4.27 -1.39 13.90
N ILE A 31 -3.55 -2.50 13.75
CA ILE A 31 -4.10 -3.84 14.02
C ILE A 31 -4.30 -4.13 15.51
N SER A 32 -3.60 -3.41 16.39
CA SER A 32 -3.71 -3.52 17.86
C SER A 32 -4.85 -2.68 18.47
N ARG A 33 -5.59 -1.91 17.67
CA ARG A 33 -6.71 -1.10 18.18
C ARG A 33 -7.78 -1.99 18.81
N THR A 34 -8.37 -1.54 19.92
CA THR A 34 -9.44 -2.28 20.60
C THR A 34 -10.55 -2.68 19.62
N GLY A 35 -10.85 -3.99 19.57
CA GLY A 35 -11.84 -4.58 18.67
C GLY A 35 -11.34 -4.93 17.26
N TRP A 36 -10.16 -4.45 16.84
CA TRP A 36 -9.59 -4.81 15.53
C TRP A 36 -9.15 -6.27 15.46
N ASN A 37 -8.71 -6.82 16.59
CA ASN A 37 -8.39 -8.23 16.72
C ASN A 37 -9.58 -9.15 16.37
N GLU A 38 -10.83 -8.66 16.46
CA GLU A 38 -12.02 -9.42 16.08
C GLU A 38 -12.35 -9.37 14.58
N LEU A 39 -11.79 -8.43 13.84
CA LEU A 39 -12.06 -8.27 12.43
C LEU A 39 -11.44 -9.43 11.64
N ALA A 40 -12.26 -10.06 10.78
CA ALA A 40 -11.79 -11.09 9.86
C ALA A 40 -10.65 -10.59 8.94
N ALA A 41 -10.61 -9.28 8.65
CA ALA A 41 -9.52 -8.70 7.89
C ALA A 41 -8.17 -8.76 8.63
N VAL A 42 -8.15 -8.50 9.94
CA VAL A 42 -6.93 -8.58 10.76
C VAL A 42 -6.53 -10.03 10.96
N LYS A 43 -7.49 -10.91 11.33
CA LYS A 43 -7.25 -12.35 11.53
C LYS A 43 -6.66 -13.06 10.29
N ASN A 44 -6.99 -12.58 9.09
CA ASN A 44 -6.56 -13.16 7.83
C ASN A 44 -5.45 -12.36 7.11
N ASN A 45 -4.75 -11.43 7.77
CA ASN A 45 -3.71 -10.60 7.17
C ASN A 45 -4.14 -9.85 5.90
N LYS A 46 -5.39 -9.35 5.88
CA LYS A 46 -5.98 -8.57 4.78
C LYS A 46 -6.17 -7.11 5.19
N VAL A 47 -5.14 -6.50 5.75
CA VAL A 47 -5.06 -5.06 6.05
C VAL A 47 -3.95 -4.48 5.19
N LEU A 48 -4.28 -3.49 4.36
CA LEU A 48 -3.32 -2.76 3.53
C LEU A 48 -3.28 -1.30 3.93
N LEU A 49 -2.07 -0.77 4.00
CA LEU A 49 -1.78 0.64 4.11
C LEU A 49 -1.40 1.16 2.73
N LEU A 50 -2.03 2.25 2.30
CA LEU A 50 -1.69 2.95 1.07
C LEU A 50 -1.10 4.31 1.42
N ALA A 51 0.01 4.70 0.78
CA ALA A 51 0.46 6.08 0.81
C ALA A 51 -0.64 6.98 0.25
N GLN A 52 -0.76 8.20 0.76
CA GLN A 52 -1.87 9.10 0.44
C GLN A 52 -2.11 9.24 -1.07
N ASN A 53 -1.05 9.47 -1.85
CA ASN A 53 -1.14 9.63 -3.31
C ASN A 53 -1.73 8.40 -4.02
N ILE A 54 -1.43 7.19 -3.56
CA ILE A 54 -1.94 5.93 -4.13
C ILE A 54 -3.46 5.80 -4.00
N GLY A 55 -4.07 6.46 -3.02
CA GLY A 55 -5.52 6.43 -2.83
C GLY A 55 -6.27 7.63 -3.41
N THR A 56 -5.56 8.71 -3.79
CA THR A 56 -6.19 10.02 -4.02
C THR A 56 -5.81 10.71 -5.33
N THR A 57 -4.89 10.16 -6.13
CA THR A 57 -4.57 10.66 -7.47
C THR A 57 -5.07 9.71 -8.56
N PRO A 58 -5.27 10.16 -9.81
CA PRO A 58 -5.65 9.27 -10.91
C PRO A 58 -4.61 8.16 -11.15
N GLU A 59 -3.31 8.47 -11.19
CA GLU A 59 -2.26 7.45 -11.39
C GLU A 59 -2.17 6.52 -10.19
N GLY A 60 -2.16 7.10 -8.98
CA GLY A 60 -2.16 6.36 -7.74
C GLY A 60 -3.33 5.39 -7.63
N SER A 61 -4.54 5.82 -8.03
CA SER A 61 -5.75 5.00 -7.94
C SER A 61 -5.68 3.72 -8.79
N ILE A 62 -4.97 3.74 -9.93
CA ILE A 62 -4.73 2.55 -10.76
C ILE A 62 -3.88 1.56 -9.97
N ILE A 63 -2.79 2.03 -9.37
CA ILE A 63 -1.86 1.22 -8.58
C ILE A 63 -2.54 0.70 -7.31
N GLY A 64 -3.27 1.56 -6.59
CA GLY A 64 -4.03 1.19 -5.41
C GLY A 64 -5.07 0.11 -5.72
N MET A 65 -5.80 0.24 -6.83
CA MET A 65 -6.73 -0.80 -7.30
C MET A 65 -6.02 -2.11 -7.62
N LEU A 66 -4.83 -2.06 -8.22
CA LEU A 66 -4.06 -3.25 -8.57
C LEU A 66 -3.58 -4.01 -7.33
N TYR A 67 -3.08 -3.30 -6.31
CA TYR A 67 -2.75 -3.90 -5.01
C TYR A 67 -3.98 -4.51 -4.35
N MET A 68 -5.10 -3.79 -4.31
CA MET A 68 -6.35 -4.33 -3.77
C MET A 68 -6.81 -5.59 -4.51
N ALA A 69 -6.75 -5.59 -5.85
CA ALA A 69 -7.13 -6.73 -6.67
C ALA A 69 -6.24 -7.95 -6.40
N LYS A 70 -4.90 -7.78 -6.36
CA LYS A 70 -3.96 -8.85 -6.04
C LYS A 70 -4.17 -9.40 -4.64
N THR A 71 -4.42 -8.56 -3.63
CA THR A 71 -4.68 -9.02 -2.26
C THR A 71 -6.03 -9.75 -2.13
N MET A 72 -7.04 -9.36 -2.91
CA MET A 72 -8.33 -10.06 -2.92
C MET A 72 -8.29 -11.38 -3.69
N TYR A 73 -7.54 -11.44 -4.79
CA TYR A 73 -7.51 -12.55 -5.74
C TYR A 73 -6.08 -12.94 -6.15
N PRO A 74 -5.23 -13.40 -5.22
CA PRO A 74 -3.80 -13.63 -5.50
C PRO A 74 -3.55 -14.58 -6.67
N ASP A 75 -4.36 -15.64 -6.80
CA ASP A 75 -4.23 -16.63 -7.87
C ASP A 75 -4.53 -16.07 -9.26
N LYS A 76 -5.41 -15.05 -9.35
CA LYS A 76 -5.80 -14.42 -10.62
C LYS A 76 -4.84 -13.32 -11.07
N PHE A 77 -4.02 -12.81 -10.15
CA PHE A 77 -3.06 -11.72 -10.37
C PHE A 77 -1.65 -12.18 -9.97
N ALA A 78 -1.36 -13.47 -10.07
CA ALA A 78 -0.10 -14.05 -9.62
C ALA A 78 1.10 -13.55 -10.44
N ASP A 79 0.85 -13.30 -11.73
CA ASP A 79 1.79 -12.82 -12.75
C ASP A 79 2.06 -11.32 -12.69
N ILE A 80 1.22 -10.55 -11.98
CA ILE A 80 1.34 -9.09 -11.91
C ILE A 80 2.09 -8.67 -10.66
N ASP A 81 3.19 -7.93 -10.81
CA ASP A 81 3.82 -7.17 -9.72
C ASP A 81 3.31 -5.71 -9.74
N PRO A 82 2.46 -5.29 -8.79
CA PRO A 82 1.91 -3.94 -8.79
C PRO A 82 2.99 -2.84 -8.63
N TYR A 83 4.12 -3.15 -7.98
CA TYR A 83 5.20 -2.19 -7.79
C TYR A 83 5.97 -1.94 -9.10
N GLU A 84 6.17 -2.99 -9.91
CA GLU A 84 6.80 -2.84 -11.22
C GLU A 84 5.89 -2.08 -12.20
N VAL A 85 4.56 -2.29 -12.12
CA VAL A 85 3.60 -1.46 -12.88
C VAL A 85 3.69 0.01 -12.47
N TYR A 86 3.77 0.30 -11.17
CA TYR A 86 3.99 1.66 -10.68
C TYR A 86 5.28 2.28 -11.21
N LYS A 87 6.41 1.57 -11.09
CA LYS A 87 7.70 2.03 -11.64
C LYS A 87 7.63 2.29 -13.14
N GLN A 88 6.97 1.42 -13.90
CA GLN A 88 6.81 1.61 -15.34
C GLN A 88 6.01 2.89 -15.63
N MET A 89 4.89 3.10 -14.95
CA MET A 89 4.07 4.30 -15.13
C MET A 89 4.83 5.58 -14.77
N GLU A 90 5.53 5.61 -13.64
CA GLU A 90 6.33 6.77 -13.22
C GLU A 90 7.45 7.10 -14.21
N LYS A 91 8.12 6.06 -14.72
CA LYS A 91 9.18 6.23 -15.70
C LYS A 91 8.64 6.72 -17.05
N GLU A 92 7.54 6.15 -17.53
CA GLU A 92 6.97 6.44 -18.85
C GLU A 92 6.32 7.83 -18.90
N PHE A 93 5.54 8.19 -17.89
CA PHE A 93 4.75 9.43 -17.91
C PHE A 93 5.46 10.61 -17.23
N PHE A 94 6.36 10.37 -16.27
CA PHE A 94 6.98 11.42 -15.47
C PHE A 94 8.52 11.42 -15.51
N ASN A 95 9.15 10.42 -16.15
CA ASN A 95 10.60 10.26 -16.19
C ASN A 95 11.24 10.22 -14.79
N ILE A 96 10.53 9.61 -13.84
CA ILE A 96 10.95 9.39 -12.46
C ILE A 96 11.32 7.92 -12.28
N ASP A 97 12.36 7.62 -11.50
CA ASP A 97 12.64 6.27 -10.99
C ASP A 97 12.19 6.21 -9.53
N PRO A 98 10.96 5.76 -9.25
CA PRO A 98 10.39 5.87 -7.92
C PRO A 98 11.04 4.85 -6.98
N LYS A 99 11.22 5.28 -5.73
CA LYS A 99 11.86 4.47 -4.70
C LYS A 99 11.27 4.82 -3.36
N GLY A 100 10.22 4.09 -3.01
CA GLY A 100 9.48 4.32 -1.79
C GLY A 100 8.59 3.16 -1.39
N ILE A 101 8.07 3.23 -0.17
CA ILE A 101 7.05 2.30 0.32
C ILE A 101 5.69 2.94 0.02
N ILE A 102 5.12 2.62 -1.14
CA ILE A 102 3.83 3.19 -1.55
C ILE A 102 2.62 2.39 -1.02
N VAL A 103 2.83 1.10 -0.72
CA VAL A 103 1.85 0.20 -0.10
C VAL A 103 2.57 -0.67 0.92
N PHE A 104 1.87 -1.06 1.99
CA PHE A 104 2.41 -1.92 3.05
C PHE A 104 1.31 -2.73 3.76
N PRO A 105 1.57 -3.96 4.24
CA PRO A 105 2.72 -4.80 3.91
C PRO A 105 2.66 -5.33 2.47
#